data_AF-A0A1W1CLK1-F1
#
_entry.id   AF-A0A1W1CLK1-F1
#
_cell.length_a   1.000
_cell.length_b   1.000
_cell.length_c   1.000
_cell.angle_alpha   90.00
_cell.angle_beta   90.00
_cell.angle_gamma   90.00
#
_symmetry.space_group_name_H-M   'P 1'
#
loop_
_entity.id
_entity.type
_entity.pdbx_description
1 polymer ?
#
loop_
_entity_poly.entity_id
_entity_poly.type
_entity_poly.pdbx_seq_one_letter_code
_entity_poly.pdbx_strand_id
1 'polypeptide(L)'
;MKEVVRVWIGNPNNKGRFNGTAFFIDGHTLVTAKHVVLNHKNIYISDTPNGGIIPIDEVKLCDRDIAILRVKKKFDITSPSFSDDITQGSSVNIIGFYDNHSSRKSFENRISGYFNKEHTYELQNHLTNGLSGSPVFGDGAICGITQAISRDRNITYIIPISELCIEINPSSKHIIEILFKNLSKINAIPQMAITSATTNRLWYINEIKAKAKSHYRDVYHIALPIDDVSDEEYFEEIADVFGIREQRANRIRRELVRLIERSRDEVFVLITDFENDKHLDDFAKLMRAVLDRVGDRLRVITIGGEKLANLKTNMGIHSYFNYFEQHFV
;
A
#
# COMPACT_ATOMS: atom_id res chain seq x y z
N MET A 1 -18.50 9.60 14.98
CA MET A 1 -17.40 9.44 15.96
C MET A 1 -16.81 8.05 15.71
N LYS A 2 -15.50 7.96 15.45
CA LYS A 2 -14.82 6.80 14.85
C LYS A 2 -14.94 5.53 15.69
N GLU A 3 -15.26 4.42 15.04
CA GLU A 3 -15.62 3.18 15.69
C GLU A 3 -14.40 2.32 15.99
N VAL A 4 -13.84 2.58 17.17
CA VAL A 4 -12.70 1.86 17.72
C VAL A 4 -13.21 0.90 18.79
N VAL A 5 -12.78 -0.35 18.72
CA VAL A 5 -13.24 -1.45 19.56
C VAL A 5 -12.07 -2.14 20.25
N ARG A 6 -12.35 -2.82 21.37
CA ARG A 6 -11.37 -3.73 21.99
C ARG A 6 -11.37 -5.07 21.28
N VAL A 7 -10.21 -5.69 21.17
CA VAL A 7 -10.03 -7.07 20.69
C VAL A 7 -9.68 -7.98 21.85
N TRP A 8 -10.36 -9.12 21.91
CA TRP A 8 -10.26 -10.09 23.00
C TRP A 8 -9.94 -11.48 22.48
N ILE A 9 -9.09 -12.19 23.22
CA ILE A 9 -8.85 -13.63 23.05
C ILE A 9 -9.71 -14.37 24.06
N GLY A 10 -10.71 -15.10 23.57
CA GLY A 10 -11.78 -15.70 24.37
C GLY A 10 -12.92 -14.71 24.68
N ASN A 11 -14.07 -15.25 25.09
CA ASN A 11 -15.23 -14.42 25.42
C ASN A 11 -14.96 -13.62 26.70
N PRO A 12 -15.05 -12.27 26.69
CA PRO A 12 -14.80 -11.42 27.85
C PRO A 12 -15.65 -11.76 29.07
N ASN A 13 -16.90 -12.20 28.88
CA ASN A 13 -17.77 -12.64 29.97
C ASN A 13 -17.29 -13.94 30.64
N ASN A 14 -16.42 -14.70 29.96
CA ASN A 14 -15.86 -15.97 30.41
C ASN A 14 -14.32 -15.88 30.57
N LYS A 15 -13.83 -14.81 31.20
CA LYS A 15 -12.38 -14.57 31.44
C LYS A 15 -11.54 -14.41 30.17
N GLY A 16 -12.14 -13.91 29.09
CA GLY A 16 -11.39 -13.52 27.89
C GLY A 16 -10.35 -12.45 28.21
N ARG A 17 -9.21 -12.50 27.52
CA ARG A 17 -8.09 -11.58 27.74
C ARG A 17 -8.10 -10.48 26.67
N PHE A 18 -8.07 -9.23 27.11
CA PHE A 18 -7.85 -8.09 26.22
C PHE A 18 -6.46 -8.21 25.57
N ASN A 19 -6.38 -7.99 24.26
CA ASN A 19 -5.14 -8.21 23.51
C ASN A 19 -4.72 -7.02 22.64
N GLY A 20 -5.64 -6.11 22.34
CA GLY A 20 -5.34 -4.94 21.54
C GLY A 20 -6.58 -4.19 21.09
N THR A 21 -6.39 -3.27 20.16
CA THR A 21 -7.42 -2.40 19.62
C THR A 21 -7.69 -2.75 18.15
N ALA A 22 -8.92 -2.55 17.69
CA ALA A 22 -9.28 -2.57 16.27
C ALA A 22 -10.19 -1.39 15.94
N PHE A 23 -10.39 -1.13 14.66
CA PHE A 23 -11.36 -0.13 14.20
C PHE A 23 -12.09 -0.61 12.96
N PHE A 24 -13.34 -0.17 12.80
CA PHE A 24 -14.12 -0.45 11.60
C PHE A 24 -13.67 0.42 10.43
N ILE A 25 -13.62 -0.19 9.26
CA ILE A 25 -13.43 0.50 7.96
C ILE A 25 -14.70 0.49 7.10
N ASP A 26 -15.65 -0.38 7.45
CA ASP A 26 -17.02 -0.40 6.96
C ASP A 26 -17.91 -1.08 8.02
N GLY A 27 -19.22 -1.20 7.79
CA GLY A 27 -20.16 -1.76 8.78
C GLY A 27 -19.92 -3.21 9.23
N HIS A 28 -18.99 -3.98 8.65
CA HIS A 28 -18.73 -5.38 9.02
C HIS A 28 -17.25 -5.78 8.95
N THR A 29 -16.38 -4.89 8.47
CA THR A 29 -14.95 -5.13 8.33
C THR A 29 -14.17 -4.24 9.30
N LEU A 30 -13.22 -4.85 10.02
CA LEU A 30 -12.33 -4.18 10.94
C LEU A 30 -10.87 -4.43 10.59
N VAL A 31 -10.03 -3.54 11.07
CA VAL A 31 -8.57 -3.59 10.95
C VAL A 31 -7.95 -3.60 12.33
N THR A 32 -6.92 -4.44 12.51
CA THR A 32 -6.08 -4.48 13.71
C THR A 32 -4.65 -4.88 13.34
N ALA A 33 -3.73 -4.92 14.31
CA ALA A 33 -2.40 -5.45 14.10
C ALA A 33 -2.41 -6.99 14.07
N LYS A 34 -1.61 -7.62 13.22
CA LYS A 34 -1.61 -9.09 13.05
C LYS A 34 -1.31 -9.81 14.35
N HIS A 35 -0.30 -9.37 15.12
CA HIS A 35 0.06 -9.99 16.40
C HIS A 35 -1.05 -9.92 17.46
N VAL A 36 -2.05 -9.04 17.31
CA VAL A 36 -3.23 -8.99 18.20
C VAL A 36 -4.14 -10.20 18.02
N VAL A 37 -4.09 -10.87 16.87
CA VAL A 37 -4.99 -12.01 16.56
C VAL A 37 -4.26 -13.28 16.12
N LEU A 38 -2.96 -13.19 15.85
CA LEU A 38 -2.15 -14.30 15.38
C LEU A 38 -2.24 -15.50 16.33
N ASN A 39 -2.43 -16.69 15.75
CA ASN A 39 -2.53 -17.97 16.47
C ASN A 39 -3.72 -18.11 17.43
N HIS A 40 -4.73 -17.25 17.32
CA HIS A 40 -5.94 -17.33 18.14
C HIS A 40 -7.17 -17.68 17.31
N LYS A 41 -7.97 -18.65 17.79
CA LYS A 41 -9.20 -19.11 17.11
C LYS A 41 -10.48 -18.43 17.61
N ASN A 42 -10.48 -18.01 18.88
CA ASN A 42 -11.66 -17.47 19.55
C ASN A 42 -11.45 -15.98 19.78
N ILE A 43 -11.73 -15.17 18.76
CA ILE A 43 -11.54 -13.71 18.81
C ILE A 43 -12.90 -13.05 18.95
N TYR A 44 -12.98 -12.08 19.86
CA TYR A 44 -14.18 -11.29 20.11
C TYR A 44 -13.84 -9.80 20.09
N ILE A 45 -14.83 -8.98 19.78
CA ILE A 45 -14.77 -7.52 19.94
C ILE A 45 -15.82 -7.04 20.94
N SER A 46 -15.53 -5.94 21.62
CA SER A 46 -16.48 -5.22 22.47
C SER A 46 -16.49 -3.73 22.15
N ASP A 47 -17.37 -2.96 22.79
CA ASP A 47 -17.50 -1.51 22.56
C ASP A 47 -17.95 -1.18 21.12
N THR A 48 -18.68 -2.11 20.50
CA THR A 48 -19.35 -1.90 19.22
C THR A 48 -20.48 -0.86 19.36
N PRO A 49 -20.96 -0.26 18.26
CA PRO A 49 -21.96 0.84 18.29
C PRO A 49 -23.23 0.52 19.05
N ASN A 50 -23.68 -0.73 18.91
CA ASN A 50 -24.91 -1.22 19.53
C ASN A 50 -24.63 -1.90 20.88
N GLY A 51 -23.42 -1.71 21.42
CA GLY A 51 -22.92 -2.40 22.61
C GLY A 51 -22.72 -3.90 22.42
N GLY A 52 -22.35 -4.56 23.51
CA GLY A 52 -22.20 -6.01 23.55
C GLY A 52 -20.86 -6.55 23.08
N ILE A 53 -20.79 -7.88 23.02
CA ILE A 53 -19.61 -8.67 22.67
C ILE A 53 -19.95 -9.46 21.41
N ILE A 54 -19.11 -9.34 20.38
CA ILE A 54 -19.37 -9.92 19.06
C ILE A 54 -18.20 -10.84 18.68
N PRO A 55 -18.46 -12.11 18.31
CA PRO A 55 -17.41 -12.98 17.78
C PRO A 55 -16.96 -12.52 16.40
N ILE A 56 -15.67 -12.64 16.13
CA ILE A 56 -15.11 -12.51 14.79
C ILE A 56 -15.42 -13.78 14.00
N ASP A 57 -15.90 -13.61 12.78
CA ASP A 57 -16.26 -14.68 11.86
C ASP A 57 -15.11 -15.10 10.96
N GLU A 58 -14.38 -14.11 10.43
CA GLU A 58 -13.26 -14.32 9.50
C GLU A 58 -12.06 -13.49 9.94
N VAL A 59 -10.87 -14.06 9.80
CA VAL A 59 -9.59 -13.38 10.01
C VAL A 59 -8.73 -13.59 8.77
N LYS A 60 -8.38 -12.49 8.10
CA LYS A 60 -7.40 -12.47 7.00
C LYS A 60 -6.14 -11.79 7.49
N LEU A 61 -5.01 -12.51 7.46
CA LEU A 61 -3.71 -11.98 7.83
C LEU A 61 -3.06 -11.38 6.57
N CYS A 62 -2.59 -10.13 6.65
CA CYS A 62 -1.84 -9.48 5.58
C CYS A 62 -0.36 -9.90 5.61
N ASP A 63 0.48 -9.46 4.67
CA ASP A 63 1.93 -9.72 4.73
C ASP A 63 2.60 -8.93 5.86
N ARG A 64 2.27 -7.63 5.96
CA ARG A 64 2.65 -6.75 7.07
C ARG A 64 1.98 -7.16 8.39
N ASP A 65 2.32 -6.51 9.50
CA ASP A 65 1.71 -6.76 10.83
C ASP A 65 0.29 -6.19 10.93
N ILE A 66 -0.56 -6.53 9.96
CA ILE A 66 -1.96 -6.12 9.81
C ILE A 66 -2.83 -7.38 9.71
N ALA A 67 -3.99 -7.34 10.36
CA ALA A 67 -5.05 -8.32 10.17
C ALA A 67 -6.38 -7.62 9.90
N ILE A 68 -7.15 -8.22 8.99
CA ILE A 68 -8.52 -7.83 8.67
C ILE A 68 -9.45 -8.80 9.37
N LEU A 69 -10.40 -8.26 10.12
CA LEU A 69 -11.41 -9.03 10.83
C LEU A 69 -12.76 -8.78 10.18
N ARG A 70 -13.61 -9.80 10.11
CA ARG A 70 -15.01 -9.63 9.72
C ARG A 70 -15.95 -10.17 10.77
N VAL A 71 -17.09 -9.50 10.88
CA VAL A 71 -18.20 -9.89 11.74
C VAL A 71 -19.42 -10.20 10.88
N LYS A 72 -20.24 -11.18 11.29
CA LYS A 72 -21.50 -11.50 10.57
C LYS A 72 -22.52 -10.36 10.64
N LYS A 73 -22.52 -9.64 11.76
CA LYS A 73 -23.46 -8.55 12.02
C LYS A 73 -22.97 -7.29 11.30
N LYS A 74 -23.80 -6.72 10.44
CA LYS A 74 -23.59 -5.40 9.86
C LYS A 74 -24.02 -4.31 10.85
N PHE A 75 -23.16 -3.33 11.05
CA PHE A 75 -23.37 -2.12 11.82
C PHE A 75 -23.67 -0.96 10.87
N ASP A 76 -24.49 -0.02 11.35
CA ASP A 76 -24.75 1.23 10.64
C ASP A 76 -23.72 2.27 11.10
N ILE A 77 -22.67 2.41 10.30
CA ILE A 77 -21.50 3.23 10.63
C ILE A 77 -21.19 4.12 9.45
N THR A 78 -20.72 5.34 9.72
CA THR A 78 -20.15 6.18 8.68
C THR A 78 -18.76 5.64 8.33
N SER A 79 -18.54 5.27 7.07
CA SER A 79 -17.23 4.85 6.59
C SER A 79 -16.18 5.92 6.90
N PRO A 80 -15.03 5.56 7.50
CA PRO A 80 -13.97 6.51 7.76
C PRO A 80 -13.36 7.01 6.45
N SER A 81 -12.82 8.23 6.49
CA SER A 81 -11.92 8.74 5.45
C SER A 81 -10.51 8.20 5.67
N PHE A 82 -9.81 8.00 4.57
CA PHE A 82 -8.44 7.50 4.54
C PHE A 82 -7.52 8.50 3.82
N SER A 83 -6.27 8.58 4.24
CA SER A 83 -5.24 9.39 3.59
C SER A 83 -3.89 8.68 3.69
N ASP A 84 -3.12 8.64 2.61
CA ASP A 84 -1.76 8.11 2.66
C ASP A 84 -0.73 9.20 3.02
N ASP A 85 -1.19 10.43 3.30
CA ASP A 85 -0.34 11.56 3.64
C ASP A 85 0.17 11.44 5.09
N ILE A 86 1.37 10.85 5.24
CA ILE A 86 2.14 10.89 6.49
C ILE A 86 3.47 11.58 6.22
N THR A 87 3.67 12.73 6.87
CA THR A 87 4.89 13.52 6.76
C THR A 87 5.62 13.58 8.09
N GLN A 88 6.95 13.47 8.07
CA GLN A 88 7.76 13.66 9.27
C GLN A 88 7.53 15.06 9.87
N GLY A 89 7.43 15.13 11.20
CA GLY A 89 7.10 16.35 11.95
C GLY A 89 5.62 16.67 12.05
N SER A 90 4.75 16.01 11.26
CA SER A 90 3.30 16.21 11.35
C SER A 90 2.74 15.71 12.68
N SER A 91 1.69 16.38 13.14
CA SER A 91 0.92 15.95 14.31
C SER A 91 -0.07 14.87 13.90
N VAL A 92 -0.15 13.81 14.70
CA VAL A 92 -1.11 12.73 14.53
C VAL A 92 -1.85 12.46 15.82
N ASN A 93 -3.05 11.91 15.73
CA ASN A 93 -3.85 11.53 16.87
C ASN A 93 -4.19 10.04 16.82
N ILE A 94 -3.96 9.32 17.91
CA ILE A 94 -4.22 7.88 18.01
C ILE A 94 -5.41 7.67 18.93
N ILE A 95 -6.36 6.83 18.53
CA ILE A 95 -7.54 6.53 19.34
C ILE A 95 -7.57 5.04 19.65
N GLY A 96 -7.61 4.67 20.93
CA GLY A 96 -7.60 3.26 21.31
C GLY A 96 -7.86 2.98 22.78
N PHE A 97 -7.58 1.75 23.20
CA PHE A 97 -7.73 1.27 24.56
C PHE A 97 -6.40 0.76 25.11
N TYR A 98 -6.10 1.08 26.37
CA TYR A 98 -4.90 0.56 27.04
C TYR A 98 -5.09 -0.82 27.64
N ASP A 99 -6.29 -1.04 28.19
CA ASP A 99 -6.62 -2.28 28.88
C ASP A 99 -8.13 -2.57 28.76
N ASN A 100 -8.54 -3.61 29.48
CA ASN A 100 -9.92 -4.11 29.54
C ASN A 100 -10.90 -3.19 30.31
N HIS A 101 -10.42 -2.17 31.02
CA HIS A 101 -11.22 -1.33 31.92
C HIS A 101 -11.20 0.15 31.52
N SER A 102 -10.09 0.63 30.95
CA SER A 102 -9.85 2.03 30.61
C SER A 102 -10.80 2.49 29.53
N SER A 103 -11.48 3.62 29.69
CA SER A 103 -12.25 4.22 28.60
C SER A 103 -11.38 4.45 27.36
N ARG A 104 -12.03 4.56 26.19
CA ARG A 104 -11.36 4.93 24.94
C ARG A 104 -10.65 6.27 25.13
N LYS A 105 -9.38 6.33 24.76
CA LYS A 105 -8.55 7.53 24.88
C LYS A 105 -8.03 8.00 23.53
N SER A 106 -7.71 9.29 23.49
CA SER A 106 -7.10 9.98 22.34
C SER A 106 -5.70 10.42 22.75
N PHE A 107 -4.72 10.21 21.88
CA PHE A 107 -3.31 10.52 22.14
C PHE A 107 -2.75 11.36 21.01
N GLU A 108 -2.46 12.62 21.31
CA GLU A 108 -1.70 13.46 20.41
C GLU A 108 -0.23 13.04 20.41
N ASN A 109 0.33 12.89 19.22
CA ASN A 109 1.71 12.51 18.99
C ASN A 109 2.24 13.20 17.74
N ARG A 110 3.51 12.99 17.42
CA ARG A 110 4.15 13.52 16.22
C ARG A 110 4.94 12.43 15.53
N ILE A 111 5.02 12.51 14.21
CA ILE A 111 5.88 11.65 13.41
C ILE A 111 7.33 12.12 13.60
N SER A 112 8.16 11.31 14.25
CA SER A 112 9.57 11.64 14.51
C SER A 112 10.52 11.23 13.39
N GLY A 113 10.16 10.18 12.62
CA GLY A 113 11.03 9.60 11.61
C GLY A 113 10.29 8.63 10.70
N TYR A 114 11.04 8.06 9.77
CA TYR A 114 10.56 7.08 8.80
C TYR A 114 11.62 5.99 8.63
N PHE A 115 11.16 4.74 8.61
CA PHE A 115 11.99 3.56 8.50
C PHE A 115 11.75 2.87 7.15
N ASN A 116 12.56 3.26 6.15
CA ASN A 116 12.41 2.91 4.73
C ASN A 116 12.26 1.40 4.49
N LYS A 117 13.09 0.58 5.17
CA LYS A 117 13.14 -0.88 4.93
C LYS A 117 11.78 -1.57 5.11
N GLU A 118 10.94 -1.03 5.97
CA GLU A 118 9.65 -1.59 6.30
C GLU A 118 8.47 -0.69 5.92
N HIS A 119 8.72 0.46 5.29
CA HIS A 119 7.71 1.48 5.03
C HIS A 119 6.86 1.78 6.29
N THR A 120 7.53 2.18 7.38
CA THR A 120 6.86 2.49 8.66
C THR A 120 7.32 3.83 9.21
N TYR A 121 6.43 4.52 9.91
CA TYR A 121 6.72 5.81 10.51
C TYR A 121 6.93 5.67 12.01
N GLU A 122 7.84 6.47 12.56
CA GLU A 122 8.17 6.47 13.97
C GLU A 122 7.38 7.56 14.69
N LEU A 123 6.87 7.24 15.87
CA LEU A 123 6.27 8.22 16.78
C LEU A 123 7.31 8.80 17.74
N GLN A 124 7.21 10.11 17.99
CA GLN A 124 8.06 10.82 18.94
C GLN A 124 7.90 10.28 20.37
N ASN A 125 6.67 9.98 20.78
CA ASN A 125 6.39 9.42 22.10
C ASN A 125 6.02 7.94 22.01
N HIS A 126 6.55 7.15 22.94
CA HIS A 126 6.17 5.75 23.12
C HIS A 126 4.69 5.63 23.51
N LEU A 127 4.01 4.67 22.92
CA LEU A 127 2.68 4.24 23.35
C LEU A 127 2.84 3.09 24.34
N THR A 128 1.89 2.94 25.26
CA THR A 128 1.88 1.78 26.18
C THR A 128 1.14 0.60 25.54
N ASN A 129 1.23 -0.57 26.18
CA ASN A 129 0.57 -1.79 25.72
C ASN A 129 -0.95 -1.61 25.56
N GLY A 130 -1.54 -2.35 24.62
CA GLY A 130 -2.99 -2.33 24.33
C GLY A 130 -3.38 -1.46 23.14
N LEU A 131 -2.57 -0.44 22.84
CA LEU A 131 -2.84 0.44 21.69
C LEU A 131 -2.48 -0.16 20.35
N SER A 132 -1.86 -1.34 20.28
CA SER A 132 -1.57 -2.01 19.01
C SER A 132 -2.85 -2.29 18.22
N GLY A 133 -2.85 -1.96 16.92
CA GLY A 133 -4.00 -2.03 16.03
C GLY A 133 -4.95 -0.83 16.10
N SER A 134 -4.59 0.22 16.86
CA SER A 134 -5.35 1.47 16.90
C SER A 134 -5.21 2.25 15.58
N PRO A 135 -6.27 2.93 15.12
CA PRO A 135 -6.16 3.86 14.01
C PRO A 135 -5.36 5.09 14.41
N VAL A 136 -4.54 5.56 13.47
CA VAL A 136 -3.80 6.82 13.53
C VAL A 136 -4.48 7.82 12.60
N PHE A 137 -4.73 9.02 13.10
CA PHE A 137 -5.38 10.09 12.36
C PHE A 137 -4.43 11.24 12.06
N GLY A 138 -4.32 11.61 10.78
CA GLY A 138 -3.71 12.85 10.30
C GLY A 138 -4.79 13.66 9.57
N ASP A 139 -4.89 14.97 9.86
CA ASP A 139 -5.85 15.89 9.23
C ASP A 139 -7.30 15.37 9.16
N GLY A 140 -7.71 14.61 10.19
CA GLY A 140 -9.06 14.06 10.30
C GLY A 140 -9.30 12.74 9.56
N ALA A 141 -8.39 12.26 8.70
CA ALA A 141 -8.45 10.97 8.01
C ALA A 141 -7.59 9.92 8.72
N ILE A 142 -7.91 8.62 8.54
CA ILE A 142 -7.05 7.52 8.99
C ILE A 142 -5.87 7.46 8.05
N CYS A 143 -4.66 7.61 8.58
CA CYS A 143 -3.42 7.52 7.80
C CYS A 143 -2.57 6.30 8.12
N GLY A 144 -2.83 5.63 9.24
CA GLY A 144 -2.11 4.40 9.56
C GLY A 144 -2.69 3.63 10.72
N ILE A 145 -1.96 2.59 11.10
CA ILE A 145 -2.29 1.66 12.17
C ILE A 145 -1.08 1.55 13.08
N THR A 146 -1.28 1.63 14.39
CA THR A 146 -0.19 1.45 15.34
C THR A 146 0.28 0.00 15.36
N GLN A 147 1.59 -0.18 15.19
CA GLN A 147 2.28 -1.46 15.38
C GLN A 147 2.71 -1.62 16.85
N ALA A 148 3.10 -2.84 17.24
CA ALA A 148 3.73 -3.07 18.53
C ALA A 148 5.03 -2.27 18.71
N ILE A 149 5.37 -2.01 19.97
CA ILE A 149 6.55 -1.29 20.41
C ILE A 149 7.81 -2.12 20.10
N SER A 150 8.83 -1.50 19.53
CA SER A 150 10.17 -2.09 19.61
C SER A 150 10.69 -1.91 21.03
N ARG A 151 10.72 -3.01 21.80
CA ARG A 151 11.14 -3.02 23.21
C ARG A 151 12.55 -2.46 23.40
N ASP A 152 13.41 -2.62 22.40
CA ASP A 152 14.82 -2.23 22.48
C ASP A 152 15.03 -0.73 22.26
N ARG A 153 14.13 -0.09 21.50
CA ARG A 153 14.24 1.33 21.13
C ARG A 153 13.25 2.24 21.85
N ASN A 154 12.25 1.65 22.50
CA ASN A 154 11.11 2.38 23.08
C ASN A 154 10.41 3.29 22.05
N ILE A 155 10.38 2.87 20.78
CA ILE A 155 9.74 3.56 19.67
C ILE A 155 8.48 2.79 19.29
N THR A 156 7.40 3.53 19.02
CA THR A 156 6.19 2.98 18.43
C THR A 156 6.18 3.25 16.93
N TYR A 157 5.91 2.21 16.15
CA TYR A 157 5.81 2.30 14.70
C TYR A 157 4.37 2.45 14.25
N ILE A 158 4.18 3.13 13.14
CA ILE A 158 2.92 3.24 12.42
C ILE A 158 3.11 2.59 11.06
N ILE A 159 2.23 1.65 10.75
CA ILE A 159 2.12 1.10 9.40
C ILE A 159 1.14 1.99 8.63
N PRO A 160 1.52 2.59 7.50
CA PRO A 160 0.65 3.39 6.66
C PRO A 160 -0.62 2.63 6.25
N ILE A 161 -1.73 3.33 6.09
CA ILE A 161 -3.02 2.70 5.76
C ILE A 161 -3.05 2.15 4.34
N SER A 162 -2.19 2.67 3.46
CA SER A 162 -1.85 2.06 2.17
C SER A 162 -1.47 0.59 2.32
N GLU A 163 -0.84 0.17 3.41
CA GLU A 163 -0.38 -1.21 3.61
C GLU A 163 -1.51 -2.25 3.86
N LEU A 164 -2.78 -1.83 3.86
CA LEU A 164 -3.91 -2.74 3.99
C LEU A 164 -3.98 -3.74 2.83
N CYS A 165 -4.15 -5.03 3.15
CA CYS A 165 -4.28 -6.11 2.16
C CYS A 165 -5.72 -6.30 1.63
N ILE A 166 -6.55 -5.26 1.69
CA ILE A 166 -7.94 -5.27 1.21
C ILE A 166 -8.30 -3.95 0.55
N GLU A 167 -9.30 -4.04 -0.33
CA GLU A 167 -9.85 -2.92 -1.07
C GLU A 167 -10.72 -2.07 -0.14
N ILE A 168 -10.46 -0.78 -0.11
CA ILE A 168 -11.26 0.18 0.67
C ILE A 168 -12.39 0.78 -0.20
N ASN A 169 -12.32 0.63 -1.54
CA ASN A 169 -13.28 1.17 -2.48
C ASN A 169 -13.64 0.18 -3.63
N PRO A 170 -14.86 -0.37 -3.71
CA PRO A 170 -15.21 -1.41 -4.69
C PRO A 170 -15.20 -0.99 -6.17
N SER A 171 -15.11 0.31 -6.51
CA SER A 171 -14.90 0.74 -7.90
C SER A 171 -13.51 0.38 -8.43
N SER A 172 -12.57 0.08 -7.53
CA SER A 172 -11.15 -0.13 -7.82
C SER A 172 -10.87 -1.46 -8.52
N LYS A 173 -11.68 -2.51 -8.34
CA LYS A 173 -11.56 -3.74 -9.15
C LYS A 173 -11.90 -3.53 -10.63
N HIS A 174 -12.88 -2.69 -10.93
CA HIS A 174 -13.34 -2.49 -12.30
C HIS A 174 -12.23 -1.92 -13.19
N ILE A 175 -11.41 -1.01 -12.65
CA ILE A 175 -10.33 -0.44 -13.43
C ILE A 175 -9.21 -1.46 -13.71
N ILE A 176 -8.89 -2.35 -12.77
CA ILE A 176 -7.88 -3.38 -12.99
C ILE A 176 -8.36 -4.35 -14.10
N GLU A 177 -9.66 -4.64 -14.16
CA GLU A 177 -10.24 -5.35 -15.31
C GLU A 177 -10.05 -4.60 -16.63
N ILE A 178 -10.32 -3.29 -16.66
CA ILE A 178 -10.15 -2.45 -17.85
C ILE A 178 -8.69 -2.44 -18.31
N LEU A 179 -7.73 -2.21 -17.40
CA LEU A 179 -6.29 -2.16 -17.71
C LEU A 179 -5.84 -3.45 -18.41
N PHE A 180 -6.20 -4.60 -17.87
CA PHE A 180 -5.81 -5.90 -18.43
C PHE A 180 -6.56 -6.23 -19.73
N LYS A 181 -7.84 -5.87 -19.83
CA LYS A 181 -8.59 -6.01 -21.07
C LYS A 181 -7.96 -5.19 -22.20
N ASN A 182 -7.48 -3.98 -21.90
CA ASN A 182 -6.78 -3.15 -22.87
C ASN A 182 -5.43 -3.74 -23.26
N LEU A 183 -4.67 -4.29 -22.30
CA LEU A 183 -3.40 -4.95 -22.57
C LEU A 183 -3.52 -6.25 -23.38
N SER A 184 -4.67 -6.93 -23.36
CA SER A 184 -4.90 -8.14 -24.17
C SER A 184 -5.14 -7.88 -25.66
N LYS A 185 -5.20 -6.61 -26.10
CA LYS A 185 -5.43 -6.26 -27.50
C LYS A 185 -4.14 -6.41 -28.32
N ILE A 186 -4.28 -6.68 -29.62
CA ILE A 186 -3.16 -6.60 -30.57
C ILE A 186 -2.71 -5.14 -30.66
N ASN A 187 -1.38 -4.88 -30.70
CA ASN A 187 -0.82 -3.54 -30.60
C ASN A 187 -1.25 -2.80 -29.33
N ALA A 188 -1.34 -3.53 -28.20
CA ALA A 188 -1.77 -2.93 -26.95
C ALA A 188 -0.84 -1.79 -26.53
N ILE A 189 -1.48 -0.68 -26.21
CA ILE A 189 -0.83 0.53 -25.75
C ILE A 189 -0.54 0.40 -24.25
N PRO A 190 0.64 0.85 -23.75
CA PRO A 190 0.91 0.93 -22.32
C PRO A 190 -0.21 1.65 -21.56
N GLN A 191 -0.48 1.19 -20.34
CA GLN A 191 -1.57 1.74 -19.52
C GLN A 191 -1.02 2.54 -18.34
N MET A 192 -1.68 3.64 -17.99
CA MET A 192 -1.33 4.53 -16.89
C MET A 192 -2.53 4.66 -15.94
N ALA A 193 -2.32 4.33 -14.67
CA ALA A 193 -3.30 4.53 -13.61
C ALA A 193 -2.86 5.71 -12.73
N ILE A 194 -3.68 6.76 -12.69
CA ILE A 194 -3.42 7.96 -11.87
C ILE A 194 -4.30 7.92 -10.63
N THR A 195 -3.65 7.84 -9.48
CA THR A 195 -4.29 7.72 -8.16
C THR A 195 -4.37 9.08 -7.48
N SER A 196 -5.46 9.36 -6.76
CA SER A 196 -5.50 10.51 -5.84
C SER A 196 -4.62 10.27 -4.59
N ALA A 197 -4.28 11.32 -3.84
CA ALA A 197 -3.53 11.20 -2.57
C ALA A 197 -4.25 10.34 -1.51
N THR A 198 -5.59 10.24 -1.59
CA THR A 198 -6.41 9.44 -0.67
C THR A 198 -6.55 7.98 -1.10
N THR A 199 -5.97 7.60 -2.24
CA THR A 199 -6.14 6.27 -2.83
C THR A 199 -5.07 5.32 -2.32
N ASN A 200 -5.48 4.20 -1.72
CA ASN A 200 -4.56 3.14 -1.31
C ASN A 200 -3.86 2.53 -2.55
N ARG A 201 -2.68 3.04 -2.86
CA ARG A 201 -1.89 2.62 -4.03
C ARG A 201 -1.38 1.20 -3.92
N LEU A 202 -1.00 0.75 -2.72
CA LEU A 202 -0.42 -0.58 -2.55
C LEU A 202 -1.44 -1.68 -2.86
N TRP A 203 -2.71 -1.49 -2.51
CA TRP A 203 -3.76 -2.44 -2.89
C TRP A 203 -3.80 -2.62 -4.41
N TYR A 204 -3.81 -1.51 -5.18
CA TYR A 204 -3.76 -1.57 -6.64
C TYR A 204 -2.49 -2.26 -7.15
N ILE A 205 -1.33 -1.93 -6.59
CA ILE A 205 -0.04 -2.54 -6.94
C ILE A 205 -0.11 -4.06 -6.74
N ASN A 206 -0.63 -4.51 -5.60
CA ASN A 206 -0.72 -5.93 -5.26
C ASN A 206 -1.71 -6.68 -6.14
N GLU A 207 -2.88 -6.11 -6.42
CA GLU A 207 -3.88 -6.71 -7.31
C GLU A 207 -3.40 -6.75 -8.76
N ILE A 208 -2.75 -5.69 -9.26
CA ILE A 208 -2.12 -5.68 -10.58
C ILE A 208 -1.04 -6.76 -10.65
N LYS A 209 -0.19 -6.91 -9.63
CA LYS A 209 0.83 -7.97 -9.57
C LYS A 209 0.20 -9.36 -9.55
N ALA A 210 -0.84 -9.58 -8.74
CA ALA A 210 -1.53 -10.85 -8.65
C ALA A 210 -2.16 -11.22 -10.00
N LYS A 211 -2.80 -10.27 -10.66
CA LYS A 211 -3.41 -10.46 -11.97
C LYS A 211 -2.38 -10.61 -13.09
N ALA A 212 -1.26 -9.89 -13.02
CA ALA A 212 -0.15 -10.07 -13.96
C ALA A 212 0.38 -11.50 -13.90
N LYS A 213 0.58 -12.05 -12.71
CA LYS A 213 1.06 -13.43 -12.51
C LYS A 213 0.09 -14.50 -13.03
N SER A 214 -1.20 -14.18 -13.20
CA SER A 214 -2.16 -15.12 -13.80
C SER A 214 -2.21 -15.05 -15.33
N HIS A 215 -1.67 -13.99 -15.95
CA HIS A 215 -1.69 -13.77 -17.40
C HIS A 215 -0.32 -13.91 -18.06
N TYR A 216 0.74 -13.58 -17.34
CA TYR A 216 2.10 -13.51 -17.85
C TYR A 216 3.04 -14.38 -17.03
N ARG A 217 3.99 -14.99 -17.73
CA ARG A 217 5.03 -15.80 -17.10
C ARG A 217 6.11 -14.95 -16.44
N ASP A 218 6.59 -13.94 -17.17
CA ASP A 218 7.65 -13.05 -16.74
C ASP A 218 7.04 -11.72 -16.28
N VAL A 219 7.01 -11.52 -14.96
CA VAL A 219 6.39 -10.37 -14.30
C VAL A 219 7.43 -9.64 -13.47
N TYR A 220 7.69 -8.39 -13.81
CA TYR A 220 8.62 -7.51 -13.10
C TYR A 220 7.88 -6.34 -12.47
N HIS A 221 8.34 -5.90 -11.31
CA HIS A 221 7.84 -4.71 -10.61
C HIS A 221 9.03 -3.80 -10.31
N ILE A 222 9.06 -2.63 -10.94
CA ILE A 222 10.03 -1.57 -10.69
C ILE A 222 9.37 -0.55 -9.76
N ALA A 223 9.83 -0.48 -8.52
CA ALA A 223 9.57 0.66 -7.65
C ALA A 223 10.69 1.68 -7.86
N LEU A 224 10.37 2.87 -8.37
CA LEU A 224 11.40 3.85 -8.66
C LEU A 224 12.01 4.41 -7.35
N PRO A 225 13.34 4.57 -7.28
CA PRO A 225 13.98 5.14 -6.09
C PRO A 225 13.43 6.53 -5.77
N ILE A 226 12.98 6.72 -4.53
CA ILE A 226 12.41 7.98 -4.03
C ILE A 226 13.46 8.91 -3.43
N ASP A 227 14.60 8.36 -3.02
CA ASP A 227 15.69 9.10 -2.40
C ASP A 227 16.54 9.84 -3.46
N ASP A 228 17.23 10.91 -3.05
CA ASP A 228 18.14 11.66 -3.92
C ASP A 228 19.45 10.87 -4.14
N VAL A 229 19.35 9.84 -4.97
CA VAL A 229 20.46 8.97 -5.35
C VAL A 229 21.20 9.52 -6.57
N SER A 230 22.40 9.00 -6.80
CA SER A 230 23.14 9.26 -8.05
C SER A 230 22.46 8.57 -9.24
N ASP A 231 22.69 9.05 -10.46
CA ASP A 231 22.17 8.41 -11.68
C ASP A 231 22.60 6.94 -11.78
N GLU A 232 23.84 6.64 -11.39
CA GLU A 232 24.38 5.27 -11.45
C GLU A 232 23.65 4.33 -10.50
N GLU A 233 23.44 4.75 -9.25
CA GLU A 233 22.70 4.01 -8.22
C GLU A 233 21.22 3.86 -8.60
N TYR A 234 20.60 4.91 -9.15
CA TYR A 234 19.22 4.87 -9.64
C TYR A 234 19.02 3.78 -10.71
N PHE A 235 19.91 3.74 -11.70
CA PHE A 235 19.83 2.77 -12.79
C PHE A 235 20.31 1.38 -12.38
N GLU A 236 21.19 1.25 -11.39
CA GLU A 236 21.56 -0.01 -10.78
C GLU A 236 20.36 -0.69 -10.10
N GLU A 237 19.60 0.05 -9.29
CA GLU A 237 18.38 -0.49 -8.65
C GLU A 237 17.36 -0.99 -9.69
N ILE A 238 17.20 -0.26 -10.79
CA ILE A 238 16.34 -0.69 -11.90
C ILE A 238 16.89 -1.96 -12.57
N ALA A 239 18.20 -2.02 -12.82
CA ALA A 239 18.84 -3.17 -13.48
C ALA A 239 18.71 -4.45 -12.63
N ASP A 240 18.83 -4.33 -11.31
CA ASP A 240 18.70 -5.42 -10.36
C ASP A 240 17.34 -6.11 -10.40
N VAL A 241 16.25 -5.35 -10.63
CA VAL A 241 14.89 -5.91 -10.81
C VAL A 241 14.86 -6.96 -11.93
N PHE A 242 15.67 -6.78 -12.96
CA PHE A 242 15.77 -7.68 -14.12
C PHE A 242 16.94 -8.66 -14.03
N GLY A 243 17.74 -8.63 -12.95
CA GLY A 243 18.95 -9.43 -12.80
C GLY A 243 20.08 -9.02 -13.76
N ILE A 244 20.12 -7.74 -14.17
CA ILE A 244 21.12 -7.19 -15.10
C ILE A 244 22.26 -6.57 -14.28
N ARG A 245 23.51 -6.96 -14.59
CA ARG A 245 24.72 -6.50 -13.85
C ARG A 245 25.35 -5.21 -14.39
N GLU A 246 24.59 -4.41 -15.11
CA GLU A 246 25.10 -3.21 -15.79
C GLU A 246 24.51 -1.97 -15.11
N GLN A 247 25.33 -0.97 -14.85
CA GLN A 247 24.92 0.26 -14.15
C GLN A 247 24.63 1.43 -15.12
N ARG A 248 25.09 1.32 -16.38
CA ARG A 248 24.93 2.38 -17.38
C ARG A 248 23.63 2.19 -18.16
N ALA A 249 22.78 3.21 -18.20
CA ALA A 249 21.48 3.22 -18.89
C ALA A 249 21.52 2.62 -20.32
N ASN A 250 22.51 3.01 -21.15
CA ASN A 250 22.65 2.47 -22.51
C ASN A 250 22.93 0.96 -22.57
N ARG A 251 23.62 0.41 -21.57
CA ARG A 251 23.90 -1.02 -21.47
C ARG A 251 22.70 -1.75 -20.91
N ILE A 252 22.07 -1.21 -19.87
CA ILE A 252 20.81 -1.71 -19.31
C ILE A 252 19.76 -1.84 -20.40
N ARG A 253 19.58 -0.81 -21.24
CA ARG A 253 18.68 -0.85 -22.40
C ARG A 253 18.91 -2.06 -23.29
N ARG A 254 20.17 -2.34 -23.65
CA ARG A 254 20.50 -3.47 -24.55
C ARG A 254 20.20 -4.81 -23.90
N GLU A 255 20.50 -4.95 -22.61
CA GLU A 255 20.23 -6.18 -21.87
C GLU A 255 18.73 -6.38 -21.65
N LEU A 256 17.96 -5.33 -21.34
CA LEU A 256 16.50 -5.39 -21.26
C LEU A 256 15.86 -5.83 -22.58
N VAL A 257 16.26 -5.21 -23.70
CA VAL A 257 15.78 -5.61 -25.03
C VAL A 257 16.11 -7.08 -25.29
N ARG A 258 17.33 -7.53 -25.01
CA ARG A 258 17.72 -8.94 -25.18
C ARG A 258 16.92 -9.89 -24.29
N LEU A 259 16.66 -9.50 -23.05
CA LEU A 259 15.86 -10.29 -22.10
C LEU A 259 14.44 -10.48 -22.65
N ILE A 260 13.80 -9.38 -23.08
CA ILE A 260 12.44 -9.42 -23.63
C ILE A 260 12.41 -10.20 -24.95
N GLU A 261 13.38 -9.98 -25.84
CA GLU A 261 13.47 -10.70 -27.13
C GLU A 261 13.70 -12.21 -26.94
N ARG A 262 14.36 -12.63 -25.86
CA ARG A 262 14.63 -14.04 -25.53
C ARG A 262 13.52 -14.73 -24.75
N SER A 263 12.61 -13.98 -24.12
CA SER A 263 11.45 -14.60 -23.48
C SER A 263 10.63 -15.37 -24.51
N ARG A 264 9.96 -16.43 -24.09
CA ARG A 264 9.05 -17.18 -24.98
C ARG A 264 7.68 -16.51 -25.06
N ASP A 265 7.31 -15.80 -24.01
CA ASP A 265 6.01 -15.20 -23.80
C ASP A 265 6.15 -13.66 -23.79
N GLU A 266 5.03 -12.96 -23.67
CA GLU A 266 5.03 -11.52 -23.41
C GLU A 266 5.56 -11.24 -21.99
N VAL A 267 6.37 -10.19 -21.87
CA VAL A 267 6.91 -9.73 -20.58
C VAL A 267 6.01 -8.63 -20.03
N PHE A 268 5.65 -8.72 -18.75
CA PHE A 268 4.88 -7.68 -18.07
C PHE A 268 5.76 -6.91 -17.09
N VAL A 269 5.63 -5.57 -17.11
CA VAL A 269 6.32 -4.67 -16.19
C VAL A 269 5.31 -3.72 -15.54
N LEU A 270 5.27 -3.74 -14.20
CA LEU A 270 4.60 -2.72 -13.39
C LEU A 270 5.64 -1.70 -12.91
N ILE A 271 5.36 -0.41 -13.05
CA ILE A 271 6.23 0.68 -12.60
C ILE A 271 5.47 1.54 -11.58
N THR A 272 6.08 1.80 -10.42
CA THR A 272 5.49 2.53 -9.29
C THR A 272 6.41 3.65 -8.80
N ASP A 273 5.91 4.47 -7.88
CA ASP A 273 6.71 5.41 -7.05
C ASP A 273 7.41 6.54 -7.81
N PHE A 274 6.68 7.25 -8.66
CA PHE A 274 7.13 8.42 -9.43
C PHE A 274 7.41 9.69 -8.58
N GLU A 275 7.92 9.53 -7.36
CA GLU A 275 8.03 10.62 -6.39
C GLU A 275 9.33 11.45 -6.53
N ASN A 276 10.38 10.93 -7.17
CA ASN A 276 11.63 11.65 -7.39
C ASN A 276 11.77 12.14 -8.83
N ASP A 277 11.65 13.44 -9.07
CA ASP A 277 11.65 14.04 -10.41
C ASP A 277 13.02 14.02 -11.11
N LYS A 278 14.12 13.87 -10.36
CA LYS A 278 15.50 14.07 -10.84
C LYS A 278 15.85 13.18 -12.03
N HIS A 279 15.42 11.91 -11.98
CA HIS A 279 15.82 10.86 -12.93
C HIS A 279 14.70 10.42 -13.88
N LEU A 280 13.50 11.01 -13.77
CA LEU A 280 12.31 10.52 -14.49
C LEU A 280 12.40 10.75 -16.00
N ASP A 281 13.05 11.82 -16.45
CA ASP A 281 13.27 12.08 -17.88
C ASP A 281 14.18 11.00 -18.51
N ASP A 282 15.28 10.66 -17.85
CA ASP A 282 16.21 9.65 -18.35
C ASP A 282 15.63 8.23 -18.25
N PHE A 283 14.87 7.95 -17.20
CA PHE A 283 14.05 6.74 -17.12
C PHE A 283 13.03 6.65 -18.26
N ALA A 284 12.29 7.72 -18.53
CA ALA A 284 11.32 7.78 -19.61
C ALA A 284 11.97 7.55 -20.98
N LYS A 285 13.13 8.17 -21.25
CA LYS A 285 13.91 7.93 -22.48
C LYS A 285 14.36 6.48 -22.60
N LEU A 286 14.84 5.88 -21.51
CA LEU A 286 15.25 4.47 -21.46
C LEU A 286 14.07 3.57 -21.85
N MET A 287 12.94 3.72 -21.15
CA MET A 287 11.78 2.87 -21.35
C MET A 287 11.13 3.07 -22.72
N ARG A 288 11.12 4.30 -23.24
CA ARG A 288 10.71 4.59 -24.62
C ARG A 288 11.53 3.80 -25.63
N ALA A 289 12.85 3.87 -25.51
CA ALA A 289 13.74 3.17 -26.41
C ALA A 289 13.62 1.65 -26.32
N VAL A 290 13.24 1.10 -25.15
CA VAL A 290 12.90 -0.31 -25.00
C VAL A 290 11.59 -0.63 -25.72
N LEU A 291 10.50 0.11 -25.43
CA LEU A 291 9.20 -0.11 -26.05
C LEU A 291 9.24 -0.03 -27.58
N ASP A 292 9.87 1.03 -28.14
CA ASP A 292 9.99 1.23 -29.58
C ASP A 292 10.72 0.05 -30.26
N ARG A 293 11.58 -0.66 -29.52
CA ARG A 293 12.37 -1.78 -30.03
C ARG A 293 11.65 -3.12 -29.93
N VAL A 294 10.99 -3.40 -28.80
CA VAL A 294 10.38 -4.71 -28.52
C VAL A 294 8.91 -4.78 -28.91
N GLY A 295 8.25 -3.63 -29.09
CA GLY A 295 6.85 -3.52 -29.48
C GLY A 295 5.91 -4.32 -28.57
N ASP A 296 5.07 -5.14 -29.20
CA ASP A 296 4.03 -5.93 -28.54
C ASP A 296 4.53 -7.00 -27.55
N ARG A 297 5.84 -7.21 -27.45
CA ARG A 297 6.40 -8.20 -26.53
C ARG A 297 6.47 -7.71 -25.08
N LEU A 298 6.26 -6.42 -24.86
CA LEU A 298 6.32 -5.78 -23.56
C LEU A 298 4.97 -5.14 -23.21
N ARG A 299 4.36 -5.59 -22.12
CA ARG A 299 3.14 -5.03 -21.53
C ARG A 299 3.52 -4.20 -20.33
N VAL A 300 3.07 -2.94 -20.30
CA VAL A 300 3.46 -2.00 -19.24
C VAL A 300 2.23 -1.39 -18.59
N ILE A 301 2.22 -1.40 -17.26
CA ILE A 301 1.33 -0.57 -16.45
C ILE A 301 2.20 0.36 -15.59
N THR A 302 1.88 1.65 -15.60
CA THR A 302 2.41 2.60 -14.63
C THR A 302 1.31 2.98 -13.65
N ILE A 303 1.66 3.15 -12.37
CA ILE A 303 0.74 3.68 -11.35
C ILE A 303 1.45 4.73 -10.52
N GLY A 304 0.78 5.86 -10.30
CA GLY A 304 1.35 6.99 -9.59
C GLY A 304 0.33 8.09 -9.34
N GLY A 305 0.74 9.08 -8.54
CA GLY A 305 -0.10 10.23 -8.18
C GLY A 305 0.05 11.41 -9.13
N GLU A 306 -0.05 12.61 -8.56
CA GLU A 306 0.01 13.88 -9.28
C GLU A 306 1.30 14.06 -10.10
N LYS A 307 2.45 13.60 -9.57
CA LYS A 307 3.72 13.69 -10.30
C LYS A 307 3.72 12.90 -11.61
N LEU A 308 3.17 11.69 -11.61
CA LEU A 308 3.00 10.90 -12.84
C LEU A 308 2.08 11.62 -13.83
N ALA A 309 1.01 12.26 -13.35
CA ALA A 309 0.13 13.07 -14.18
C ALA A 309 0.89 14.24 -14.83
N ASN A 310 1.75 14.91 -14.05
CA ASN A 310 2.55 16.04 -14.48
C ASN A 310 3.62 15.65 -15.51
N LEU A 311 4.20 14.45 -15.44
CA LEU A 311 5.16 13.96 -16.45
C LEU A 311 4.54 13.82 -17.83
N LYS A 312 3.25 13.48 -17.89
CA LYS A 312 2.52 13.40 -19.16
C LYS A 312 2.30 14.79 -19.76
N THR A 313 2.00 15.79 -18.95
CA THR A 313 1.69 17.15 -19.42
C THR A 313 2.93 18.01 -19.68
N ASN A 314 3.95 17.94 -18.81
CA ASN A 314 5.07 18.89 -18.81
C ASN A 314 6.16 18.59 -19.83
N MET A 315 6.29 17.35 -20.30
CA MET A 315 7.33 16.97 -21.27
C MET A 315 6.90 17.19 -22.74
N GLY A 316 5.74 17.83 -22.96
CA GLY A 316 5.20 18.14 -24.28
C GLY A 316 4.89 16.89 -25.11
N ILE A 317 4.69 17.05 -26.42
CA ILE A 317 4.29 15.96 -27.35
C ILE A 317 5.26 14.78 -27.42
N HIS A 318 6.49 14.94 -26.93
CA HIS A 318 7.53 13.90 -26.94
C HIS A 318 7.62 13.10 -25.64
N SER A 319 6.76 13.37 -24.65
CA SER A 319 6.70 12.57 -23.42
C SER A 319 6.48 11.10 -23.75
N TYR A 320 7.32 10.21 -23.20
CA TYR A 320 7.10 8.76 -23.19
C TYR A 320 5.68 8.40 -22.70
N PHE A 321 5.18 9.17 -21.74
CA PHE A 321 3.87 8.98 -21.14
C PHE A 321 2.69 9.44 -22.00
N ASN A 322 2.93 10.17 -23.10
CA ASN A 322 1.85 10.49 -24.05
C ASN A 322 1.34 9.28 -24.79
N TYR A 323 2.18 8.25 -24.92
CA TYR A 323 1.77 6.98 -25.50
C TYR A 323 0.93 6.16 -24.54
N PHE A 324 0.66 6.61 -23.30
CA PHE A 324 -0.08 5.81 -22.33
C PHE A 324 -1.57 6.16 -22.35
N GLU A 325 -2.40 5.11 -22.42
CA GLU A 325 -3.84 5.23 -22.15
C GLU A 325 -4.04 5.45 -20.65
N GLN A 326 -4.72 6.53 -20.29
CA GLN A 326 -4.81 7.00 -18.92
C GLN A 326 -6.16 6.68 -18.29
N HIS A 327 -6.09 6.22 -17.05
CA HIS A 327 -7.24 5.89 -16.21
C HIS A 327 -7.08 6.58 -14.85
N PHE A 328 -8.15 7.16 -14.34
CA PHE A 328 -8.16 7.72 -12.99
C PHE A 328 -8.72 6.69 -12.02
N VAL A 329 -8.06 6.52 -10.87
CA VAL A 329 -8.29 5.43 -9.92
C VAL A 329 -8.35 5.86 -8.48
#